data_AF-A0A924DU21-F1
#
_entry.id   AF-A0A924DU21-F1
#
_cell.length_a   1.000
_cell.length_b   1.000
_cell.length_c   1.000
_cell.angle_alpha   90.00
_cell.angle_beta   90.00
_cell.angle_gamma   90.00
#
_symmetry.space_group_name_H-M   'P 1'
#
loop_
_entity.id
_entity.type
_entity.pdbx_description
1 polymer ?
#
loop_
_entity_poly.entity_id
_entity_poly.type
_entity_poly.pdbx_seq_one_letter_code
_entity_poly.pdbx_strand_id
1 'polypeptide(L)'
;MKKIILMLALLMTSAVFANQSNELLSPTQRNEVIRSIDDVCGDTWCEGDYNFKFIYFSCDKLAKSCDLSFHFIKSEEQSVETYSPVQVCHFQNITNFKQIKDSNYSLNDNFYEELTNCIDNRQNEVQF
;
A
#
# COMPACT_ATOMS: atom_id res chain seq x y z
N MET A 1 -65.78 21.25 14.33
CA MET A 1 -65.25 21.60 12.99
C MET A 1 -63.72 21.67 13.10
N LYS A 2 -63.00 21.01 12.16
CA LYS A 2 -61.53 21.03 11.90
C LYS A 2 -60.64 20.61 13.09
N LYS A 3 -60.29 19.34 13.31
CA LYS A 3 -59.51 18.35 12.51
C LYS A 3 -58.10 18.79 12.09
N ILE A 4 -57.15 18.25 12.87
CA ILE A 4 -55.87 17.63 12.49
C ILE A 4 -54.75 18.58 12.04
N ILE A 5 -53.84 18.81 12.99
CA ILE A 5 -52.48 19.32 12.80
C ILE A 5 -51.73 18.32 11.90
N LEU A 6 -51.40 18.73 10.68
CA LEU A 6 -50.49 17.99 9.80
C LEU A 6 -49.05 18.17 10.35
N MET A 7 -48.58 17.21 11.13
CA MET A 7 -47.14 16.99 11.29
C MET A 7 -46.64 16.35 9.99
N LEU A 8 -46.11 17.18 9.10
CA LEU A 8 -45.28 16.71 7.99
C LEU A 8 -43.95 16.24 8.61
N ALA A 9 -43.91 14.99 9.06
CA ALA A 9 -42.68 14.30 9.40
C ALA A 9 -41.92 14.07 8.08
N LEU A 10 -41.09 15.04 7.72
CA LEU A 10 -40.12 14.93 6.65
C LEU A 10 -39.06 13.93 7.11
N LEU A 11 -39.29 12.65 6.80
CA LEU A 11 -38.28 11.60 6.89
C LEU A 11 -37.22 11.92 5.84
N MET A 12 -36.25 12.75 6.22
CA MET A 12 -34.95 12.85 5.57
C MET A 12 -34.24 11.53 5.82
N THR A 13 -34.58 10.49 5.04
CA THR A 13 -33.72 9.32 4.89
C THR A 13 -32.49 9.80 4.14
N SER A 14 -31.49 10.30 4.87
CA SER A 14 -30.14 10.43 4.33
C SER A 14 -29.70 9.03 3.92
N ALA A 15 -29.84 8.71 2.64
CA ALA A 15 -29.15 7.59 2.04
C ALA A 15 -27.66 7.87 2.24
N VAL A 16 -27.10 7.30 3.31
CA VAL A 16 -25.66 7.19 3.48
C VAL A 16 -25.24 6.28 2.34
N PHE A 17 -24.77 6.87 1.23
CA PHE A 17 -24.05 6.13 0.22
C PHE A 17 -22.84 5.53 0.93
N ALA A 18 -22.94 4.26 1.32
CA ALA A 18 -21.78 3.47 1.63
C ALA A 18 -20.96 3.43 0.35
N ASN A 19 -19.96 4.32 0.22
CA ASN A 19 -18.92 4.17 -0.76
C ASN A 19 -18.30 2.80 -0.49
N GLN A 20 -18.69 1.80 -1.26
CA GLN A 20 -17.98 0.53 -1.28
C GLN A 20 -16.59 0.87 -1.80
N SER A 21 -15.63 1.03 -0.89
CA SER A 21 -14.25 1.26 -1.26
C SER A 21 -13.79 0.04 -2.05
N ASN A 22 -13.29 0.27 -3.27
CA ASN A 22 -12.61 -0.77 -4.04
C ASN A 22 -11.28 -1.18 -3.39
N GLU A 23 -10.90 -0.55 -2.28
CA GLU A 23 -9.73 -0.90 -1.49
C GLU A 23 -9.91 -2.23 -0.76
N LEU A 24 -8.97 -3.15 -0.97
CA LEU A 24 -8.88 -4.40 -0.23
C LEU A 24 -8.40 -4.17 1.22
N LEU A 25 -7.53 -3.18 1.41
CA LEU A 25 -6.90 -2.89 2.70
C LEU A 25 -7.51 -1.67 3.37
N SER A 26 -7.84 -1.81 4.64
CA SER A 26 -8.08 -0.65 5.50
C SER A 26 -6.85 0.25 5.59
N PRO A 27 -7.00 1.54 5.91
CA PRO A 27 -5.87 2.44 6.13
C PRO A 27 -4.86 1.91 7.15
N THR A 28 -5.34 1.29 8.24
CA THR A 28 -4.49 0.69 9.27
C THR A 28 -3.64 -0.45 8.72
N GLN A 29 -4.24 -1.39 7.99
CA GLN A 29 -3.53 -2.51 7.37
C GLN A 29 -2.49 -2.05 6.36
N ARG A 30 -2.81 -1.02 5.58
CA ARG A 30 -1.89 -0.44 4.60
C ARG A 30 -0.64 0.14 5.27
N ASN A 31 -0.83 0.91 6.34
CA ASN A 31 0.27 1.47 7.12
C ASN A 31 1.10 0.36 7.79
N GLU A 32 0.45 -0.71 8.25
CA GLU A 32 1.13 -1.89 8.79
C GLU A 32 2.01 -2.57 7.74
N VAL A 33 1.53 -2.73 6.50
CA VAL A 33 2.32 -3.31 5.41
C VAL A 33 3.54 -2.46 5.10
N ILE A 34 3.35 -1.14 4.91
CA ILE A 34 4.47 -0.22 4.65
C ILE A 34 5.51 -0.31 5.76
N ARG A 35 5.08 -0.29 7.03
CA ARG A 35 6.00 -0.42 8.16
C ARG A 35 6.79 -1.73 8.12
N SER A 36 6.13 -2.85 7.82
CA SER A 36 6.83 -4.14 7.74
C SER A 36 7.78 -4.24 6.55
N ILE A 37 7.48 -3.58 5.44
CA ILE A 37 8.38 -3.44 4.31
C ILE A 37 9.60 -2.60 4.70
N ASP A 38 9.40 -1.47 5.38
CA ASP A 38 10.49 -0.63 5.90
C ASP A 38 11.40 -1.40 6.88
N ASP A 39 10.78 -2.16 7.81
CA ASP A 39 11.51 -2.97 8.79
C ASP A 39 12.37 -4.04 8.09
N VAL A 40 11.82 -4.73 7.08
CA VAL A 40 12.57 -5.70 6.26
C VAL A 40 13.73 -5.05 5.50
N CYS A 41 13.53 -3.84 4.98
CA CYS A 41 14.60 -3.13 4.29
C CYS A 41 15.78 -2.88 5.23
N GLY A 42 15.51 -2.40 6.45
CA GLY A 42 16.54 -2.17 7.46
C GLY A 42 17.37 -3.40 7.81
N ASP A 43 16.84 -4.61 7.58
CA ASP A 43 17.50 -5.88 7.90
C ASP A 43 18.18 -6.55 6.69
N THR A 44 17.72 -6.31 5.45
CA THR A 44 18.20 -7.08 4.28
C THR A 44 18.38 -6.26 3.01
N TRP A 45 17.32 -5.64 2.48
CA TRP A 45 17.42 -4.96 1.18
C TRP A 45 18.25 -3.68 1.21
N CYS A 46 18.18 -2.91 2.30
CA CYS A 46 18.92 -1.65 2.47
C CYS A 46 20.41 -1.87 2.81
N GLU A 47 20.90 -3.12 2.90
CA GLU A 47 22.33 -3.41 3.03
C GLU A 47 23.09 -3.31 1.69
N GLY A 48 22.37 -3.15 0.57
CA GLY A 48 22.93 -3.04 -0.78
C GLY A 48 23.36 -1.63 -1.20
N ASP A 49 23.50 -1.42 -2.51
CA ASP A 49 23.97 -0.16 -3.12
C ASP A 49 23.00 1.03 -2.95
N TYR A 50 21.77 0.76 -2.50
CA TYR A 50 20.69 1.74 -2.40
C TYR A 50 19.93 1.62 -1.09
N ASN A 51 19.51 2.79 -0.58
CA ASN A 51 18.43 2.89 0.37
C ASN A 51 17.09 3.02 -0.36
N PHE A 52 15.98 2.90 0.37
CA PHE A 52 14.65 2.92 -0.20
C PHE A 52 13.73 3.87 0.54
N LYS A 53 12.85 4.54 -0.19
CA LYS A 53 11.72 5.29 0.37
C LYS A 53 10.43 4.74 -0.19
N PHE A 54 9.72 3.97 0.63
CA PHE A 54 8.41 3.44 0.30
C PHE A 54 7.36 4.54 0.46
N ILE A 55 6.60 4.80 -0.60
CA ILE A 55 5.70 5.96 -0.69
C ILE A 55 4.28 5.53 -0.36
N TYR A 56 3.80 4.52 -1.07
CA TYR A 56 2.41 4.13 -1.02
C TYR A 56 2.22 2.67 -1.42
N PHE A 57 1.33 2.00 -0.69
CA PHE A 57 0.86 0.67 -1.01
C PHE A 57 -0.65 0.74 -1.22
N SER A 58 -1.14 0.25 -2.35
CA SER A 58 -2.58 0.20 -2.62
C SER A 58 -3.00 -1.16 -3.10
N CYS A 59 -4.23 -1.56 -2.80
CA CYS A 59 -4.77 -2.82 -3.27
C CYS A 59 -6.18 -2.62 -3.79
N ASP A 60 -6.39 -2.89 -5.08
CA ASP A 60 -7.69 -2.92 -5.71
C ASP A 60 -8.31 -4.31 -5.56
N LYS A 61 -9.41 -4.39 -4.83
CA LYS A 61 -10.16 -5.60 -4.53
C LYS A 61 -10.82 -6.21 -5.78
N LEU A 62 -11.27 -5.39 -6.72
CA LEU A 62 -11.94 -5.85 -7.95
C LEU A 62 -10.91 -6.39 -8.95
N ALA A 63 -9.81 -5.66 -9.12
CA ALA A 63 -8.68 -6.09 -9.95
C ALA A 63 -7.87 -7.23 -9.29
N LYS A 64 -8.02 -7.42 -7.98
CA LYS A 64 -7.26 -8.38 -7.17
C LYS A 64 -5.75 -8.14 -7.30
N SER A 65 -5.36 -6.88 -7.27
CA SER A 65 -3.98 -6.47 -7.46
C SER A 65 -3.57 -5.48 -6.40
N CYS A 66 -2.27 -5.44 -6.12
CA CYS A 66 -1.68 -4.41 -5.27
C CYS A 66 -0.49 -3.77 -5.96
N ASP A 67 -0.26 -2.49 -5.67
CA ASP A 67 0.87 -1.73 -6.18
C ASP A 67 1.66 -1.14 -5.03
N LEU A 68 2.98 -1.31 -5.04
CA LEU A 68 3.91 -0.61 -4.16
C LEU A 68 4.70 0.41 -4.97
N SER A 69 4.60 1.68 -4.58
CA SER A 69 5.41 2.77 -5.15
C SER A 69 6.54 3.16 -4.21
N PHE A 70 7.75 3.31 -4.74
CA PHE A 70 8.94 3.64 -3.95
C PHE A 70 9.98 4.42 -4.77
N HIS A 71 10.97 4.98 -4.07
CA HIS A 71 12.20 5.51 -4.66
C HIS A 71 13.39 4.68 -4.22
N PHE A 72 14.36 4.49 -5.11
CA PHE A 72 15.72 4.21 -4.70
C PHE A 72 16.40 5.52 -4.28
N ILE A 73 17.23 5.43 -3.26
CA ILE A 73 18.05 6.52 -2.74
C ILE A 73 19.51 6.11 -2.85
N LYS A 74 20.30 6.92 -3.55
CA LYS A 74 21.74 6.78 -3.62
C LYS A 74 22.41 7.85 -2.78
N SER A 75 23.26 7.44 -1.85
CA SER A 75 24.07 8.36 -1.04
C SER A 75 25.43 8.56 -1.71
N GLU A 76 25.79 9.82 -1.98
CA GLU A 76 27.12 10.18 -2.49
C GLU A 76 28.08 10.56 -1.35
N GLU A 77 29.39 10.69 -1.64
CA GLU A 77 30.48 10.92 -0.67
C GLU A 77 30.27 12.14 0.26
N GLN A 78 29.35 13.06 -0.07
CA GLN A 78 29.03 14.25 0.73
C GLN A 78 27.63 14.22 1.36
N SER A 79 27.04 13.03 1.56
CA SER A 79 25.71 12.83 2.17
C SER A 79 24.55 13.53 1.44
N VAL A 80 24.73 13.86 0.15
CA VAL A 80 23.63 14.27 -0.71
C VAL A 80 22.91 13.01 -1.18
N GLU A 81 21.64 12.92 -0.85
CA GLU A 81 20.75 11.85 -1.32
C GLU A 81 20.19 12.19 -2.70
N THR A 82 20.43 11.32 -3.67
CA THR A 82 19.77 11.40 -4.97
C THR A 82 18.66 10.36 -5.04
N TYR A 83 17.47 10.81 -5.42
CA TYR A 83 16.27 9.98 -5.53
C TYR A 83 16.06 9.59 -6.99
N SER A 84 15.81 8.31 -7.24
CA SER A 84 15.37 7.84 -8.56
C SER A 84 13.99 8.43 -8.93
N PRO A 85 13.54 8.34 -10.19
CA PRO A 85 12.11 8.39 -10.50
C PRO A 85 11.31 7.35 -9.68
N VAL A 86 10.00 7.57 -9.53
CA VAL A 86 9.12 6.62 -8.82
C VAL A 86 9.15 5.27 -9.54
N GLN A 87 9.44 4.23 -8.76
CA GLN A 87 9.40 2.83 -9.17
C GLN A 87 8.12 2.19 -8.67
N VAL A 88 7.64 1.19 -9.40
CA VAL A 88 6.41 0.48 -9.05
C VAL A 88 6.59 -1.03 -9.15
N CYS A 89 6.21 -1.72 -8.08
CA CYS A 89 6.00 -3.16 -8.04
C CYS A 89 4.52 -3.49 -8.11
N HIS A 90 4.16 -4.37 -9.04
CA HIS A 90 2.79 -4.79 -9.29
C HIS A 90 2.59 -6.24 -8.85
N PHE A 91 1.63 -6.47 -7.96
CA PHE A 91 1.29 -7.78 -7.42
C PHE A 91 -0.10 -8.17 -7.91
N GLN A 92 -0.26 -9.39 -8.39
CA GLN A 92 -1.51 -9.90 -8.95
C GLN A 92 -2.09 -11.01 -8.08
N ASN A 93 -3.37 -11.30 -8.24
CA ASN A 93 -4.08 -12.36 -7.51
C ASN A 93 -4.08 -12.19 -5.97
N ILE A 94 -3.95 -10.96 -5.48
CA ILE A 94 -4.08 -10.63 -4.06
C ILE A 94 -5.55 -10.36 -3.74
N THR A 95 -6.12 -11.21 -2.89
CA THR A 95 -7.56 -11.20 -2.56
C THR A 95 -7.84 -10.98 -1.09
N ASN A 96 -6.82 -11.09 -0.24
CA ASN A 96 -6.94 -10.87 1.19
C ASN A 96 -5.60 -10.47 1.83
N PHE A 97 -5.68 -9.87 3.01
CA PHE A 97 -4.53 -9.37 3.75
C PHE A 97 -3.51 -10.46 4.14
N LYS A 98 -3.95 -11.70 4.36
CA LYS A 98 -3.06 -12.81 4.76
C LYS A 98 -2.09 -13.23 3.66
N GLN A 99 -2.38 -12.88 2.41
CA GLN A 99 -1.45 -13.09 1.30
C GLN A 99 -0.29 -12.08 1.30
N ILE A 100 -0.40 -11.00 2.08
CA ILE A 100 0.64 -9.97 2.19
C ILE A 100 1.37 -10.09 3.53
N LYS A 101 0.63 -10.44 4.59
CA LYS A 101 1.09 -10.45 5.98
C LYS A 101 0.75 -11.76 6.68
N ASP A 102 1.73 -12.32 7.38
CA ASP A 102 1.53 -13.49 8.23
C ASP A 102 1.04 -13.10 9.62
N SER A 103 0.55 -14.10 10.37
CA SER A 103 -0.03 -13.92 11.71
C SER A 103 0.94 -13.36 12.75
N ASN A 104 2.26 -13.43 12.49
CA ASN A 104 3.31 -12.98 13.40
C ASN A 104 3.77 -11.53 13.12
N TYR A 105 2.98 -10.77 12.34
CA TYR A 105 3.35 -9.42 11.91
C TYR A 105 4.56 -9.35 10.97
N SER A 106 4.97 -10.46 10.36
CA SER A 106 5.94 -10.50 9.26
C SER A 106 5.23 -10.37 7.90
N LEU A 107 5.97 -10.01 6.85
CA LEU A 107 5.48 -10.22 5.49
C LEU A 107 5.28 -11.71 5.25
N ASN A 108 4.24 -12.07 4.48
CA ASN A 108 4.06 -13.43 4.03
C ASN A 108 5.24 -13.83 3.13
N ASP A 109 5.78 -15.04 3.29
CA ASP A 109 6.98 -15.50 2.56
C ASP A 109 6.87 -15.34 1.04
N ASN A 110 5.73 -15.71 0.45
CA ASN A 110 5.53 -15.59 -1.00
C ASN A 110 5.52 -14.12 -1.44
N PHE A 111 4.85 -13.25 -0.68
CA PHE A 111 4.83 -11.82 -0.96
C PHE A 111 6.21 -11.19 -0.79
N TYR A 112 6.96 -11.60 0.24
CA TYR A 112 8.34 -11.19 0.45
C TYR A 112 9.23 -11.56 -0.74
N GLU A 113 9.13 -12.80 -1.24
CA GLU A 113 9.90 -13.24 -2.40
C GLU A 113 9.51 -12.48 -3.68
N GLU A 114 8.22 -12.29 -3.94
CA GLU A 114 7.74 -11.51 -5.09
C GLU A 114 8.21 -10.04 -5.03
N LEU A 115 8.16 -9.43 -3.84
CA LEU A 115 8.62 -8.06 -3.63
C LEU A 115 10.14 -7.95 -3.81
N THR A 116 10.91 -8.90 -3.27
CA THR A 116 12.37 -8.97 -3.45
C THR A 116 12.71 -9.04 -4.93
N ASN A 117 12.13 -10.00 -5.65
CA ASN A 117 12.35 -10.17 -7.09
C ASN A 117 11.97 -8.90 -7.88
N CYS A 118 10.89 -8.24 -7.51
CA CYS A 118 10.51 -6.99 -8.15
C CYS A 118 11.54 -5.88 -7.90
N ILE A 119 11.97 -5.68 -6.66
CA ILE A 119 12.97 -4.68 -6.30
C ILE A 119 14.27 -4.93 -7.06
N ASP A 120 14.76 -6.17 -7.09
CA ASP A 120 15.99 -6.55 -7.80
C ASP A 120 15.89 -6.24 -9.31
N ASN A 121 14.75 -6.56 -9.92
CA ASN A 121 14.50 -6.23 -11.32
C ASN A 121 14.52 -4.70 -11.54
N ARG A 122 13.88 -3.92 -10.67
CA ARG A 122 13.89 -2.45 -10.75
C ARG A 122 15.27 -1.87 -10.54
N GLN A 123 16.08 -2.47 -9.68
CA GLN A 123 17.45 -2.02 -9.41
C GLN A 123 18.34 -2.13 -10.65
N ASN A 124 18.11 -3.13 -11.50
CA ASN A 124 18.85 -3.28 -12.76
C ASN A 124 18.40 -2.30 -13.85
N GLU A 125 17.21 -1.71 -13.71
CA GLU A 125 16.60 -0.80 -14.69
C GLU A 125 16.73 0.68 -14.28
N VAL A 126 16.89 0.96 -12.99
CA VAL A 126 16.80 2.31 -12.45
C VAL A 126 17.95 3.19 -12.93
N GLN A 127 17.61 4.41 -13.32
CA GLN A 127 18.56 5.47 -13.65
C GLN A 127 18.38 6.62 -12.65
N PHE A 128 19.50 7.24 -12.27
CA PHE A 128 19.58 8.38 -11.36
C PHE A 128 19.93 9.65 -12.12
#